data_AF-A0A8E1QZS8-F1
#
_entry.id   AF-A0A8E1QZS8-F1
#
_cell.length_a   1.000
_cell.length_b   1.000
_cell.length_c   1.000
_cell.angle_alpha   90.00
_cell.angle_beta   90.00
_cell.angle_gamma   90.00
#
_symmetry.space_group_name_H-M   'P 1'
#
loop_
_entity.id
_entity.type
_entity.pdbx_description
1 polymer ?
#
loop_
_entity_poly.entity_id
_entity_poly.type
_entity_poly.pdbx_seq_one_letter_code
_entity_poly.pdbx_strand_id
1 'polypeptide(L)'
;MQVVIRNFIKLLSTGAFQSYCTLEEMSEYKWNQLLYIAKINDVEDFIISGIIYSDNSSNNIIPTKITNSINETIYSNTTRITPKDDQYRQSTKTINKFSNSYLNKKLNRIIYNEIHSIDTSVDSITFLNRSIDNIKNLLSANSYIRDLVEYGIYLRKYGNKIDFVKIDNWINTLKMNKIMNLVGIYLIKFFNFDTSEIPFYNNQNKIKTGEIKLPLNLKAKSEDKMNETQKEINNLICNIPKPNTGMFKYFSFFPLETTSIFFSNIF
;
A
#
# COMPACT_ATOMS: atom_id res chain seq x y z
N MET A 1 5.99 -16.73 -13.95
CA MET A 1 5.33 -15.96 -12.88
C MET A 1 6.31 -15.46 -11.81
N GLN A 2 7.13 -16.33 -11.19
CA GLN A 2 7.97 -15.90 -10.05
C GLN A 2 9.01 -14.83 -10.41
N VAL A 3 9.70 -14.95 -11.56
CA VAL A 3 10.66 -13.93 -12.03
C VAL A 3 10.00 -12.57 -12.23
N VAL A 4 8.77 -12.53 -12.80
CA VAL A 4 8.01 -11.30 -13.01
C VAL A 4 7.73 -10.59 -11.68
N ILE A 5 7.27 -11.34 -10.67
CA ILE A 5 6.97 -10.79 -9.34
C ILE A 5 8.26 -10.33 -8.63
N ARG A 6 9.36 -11.09 -8.74
CA ARG A 6 10.65 -10.69 -8.16
C ARG A 6 11.17 -9.40 -8.78
N ASN A 7 11.20 -9.31 -10.10
CA ASN A 7 11.65 -8.10 -10.79
C ASN A 7 10.70 -6.93 -10.58
N PHE A 8 9.39 -7.18 -10.47
CA PHE A 8 8.41 -6.16 -10.09
C PHE A 8 8.74 -5.56 -8.73
N ILE A 9 8.97 -6.39 -7.71
CA ILE A 9 9.31 -5.92 -6.35
C ILE A 9 10.65 -5.17 -6.36
N LYS A 10 11.66 -5.69 -7.08
CA LYS A 10 12.96 -5.02 -7.22
C LYS A 10 12.83 -3.63 -7.85
N LEU A 11 12.15 -3.52 -9.00
CA LEU A 11 11.91 -2.24 -9.68
C LEU A 11 11.11 -1.27 -8.82
N LEU A 12 10.10 -1.76 -8.12
CA LEU A 12 9.28 -0.96 -7.21
C LEU A 12 10.15 -0.41 -6.06
N SER A 13 11.03 -1.24 -5.50
CA SER A 13 11.98 -0.82 -4.47
C SER A 13 13.02 0.15 -5.01
N THR A 14 13.57 -0.06 -6.19
CA THR A 14 14.52 0.87 -6.82
C THR A 14 13.86 2.22 -7.10
N GLY A 15 12.64 2.23 -7.65
CA GLY A 15 11.95 3.46 -8.01
C GLY A 15 11.43 4.27 -6.83
N ALA A 16 10.89 3.61 -5.80
CA ALA A 16 10.34 4.29 -4.63
C ALA A 16 11.39 4.63 -3.58
N PHE A 17 12.39 3.77 -3.42
CA PHE A 17 13.32 3.81 -2.29
C PHE A 17 14.79 3.97 -2.69
N GLN A 18 15.07 4.11 -3.99
CA GLN A 18 16.43 4.22 -4.54
C GLN A 18 17.35 3.06 -4.13
N SER A 19 16.76 1.89 -3.87
CA SER A 19 17.50 0.69 -3.50
C SER A 19 18.06 0.02 -4.76
N TYR A 20 19.38 -0.06 -4.89
CA TYR A 20 20.02 -0.71 -6.02
C TYR A 20 19.76 -2.23 -5.99
N CYS A 21 19.16 -2.75 -7.06
CA CYS A 21 18.82 -4.16 -7.19
C CYS A 21 19.19 -4.66 -8.60
N THR A 22 19.77 -5.86 -8.69
CA THR A 22 20.07 -6.49 -9.98
C THR A 22 18.81 -7.15 -10.56
N LEU A 23 18.48 -6.80 -11.80
CA LEU A 23 17.32 -7.35 -12.51
C LEU A 23 17.67 -8.69 -13.15
N GLU A 24 16.73 -9.63 -13.08
CA GLU A 24 16.83 -10.89 -13.80
C GLU A 24 16.36 -10.70 -15.25
N GLU A 25 16.97 -11.38 -16.21
CA GLU A 25 16.54 -11.31 -17.61
C GLU A 25 15.09 -11.84 -17.78
N MET A 26 14.32 -11.15 -18.60
CA MET A 26 12.93 -11.49 -18.90
C MET A 26 12.63 -11.32 -20.38
N SER A 27 11.80 -12.22 -20.93
CA SER A 27 11.27 -12.06 -22.28
C SER A 27 10.32 -10.86 -22.38
N GLU A 28 10.14 -10.33 -23.59
CA GLU A 28 9.23 -9.20 -23.85
C GLU A 28 7.80 -9.45 -23.32
N TYR A 29 7.28 -10.68 -23.48
CA TYR A 29 5.99 -11.07 -22.92
C TYR A 29 5.92 -10.91 -21.39
N LYS A 30 6.97 -11.28 -20.66
CA LYS A 30 7.05 -11.13 -19.20
C LYS A 30 7.16 -9.68 -18.76
N TRP A 31 7.83 -8.84 -19.56
CA TRP A 31 7.86 -7.38 -19.35
C TRP A 31 6.47 -6.76 -19.49
N ASN A 32 5.73 -7.12 -20.54
CA ASN A 32 4.34 -6.66 -20.71
C ASN A 32 3.44 -7.10 -19.55
N GLN A 33 3.61 -8.33 -19.05
CA GLN A 33 2.92 -8.77 -17.83
C GLN A 33 3.29 -7.94 -16.60
N LEU A 34 4.56 -7.57 -16.43
CA LEU A 34 5.03 -6.73 -15.32
C LEU A 34 4.36 -5.36 -15.36
N LEU A 35 4.39 -4.69 -16.52
CA LEU A 35 3.76 -3.38 -16.71
C LEU A 35 2.24 -3.46 -16.49
N TYR A 36 1.60 -4.54 -16.94
CA TYR A 36 0.20 -4.78 -16.67
C TYR A 36 -0.12 -4.90 -15.17
N ILE A 37 0.71 -5.62 -14.41
CA ILE A 37 0.59 -5.71 -12.94
C ILE A 37 0.79 -4.32 -12.31
N ALA A 38 1.76 -3.54 -12.79
CA ALA A 38 2.00 -2.18 -12.32
C ALA A 38 0.77 -1.28 -12.51
N LYS A 39 0.13 -1.36 -13.68
CA LYS A 39 -1.10 -0.62 -13.99
C LYS A 39 -2.27 -1.01 -13.11
N ILE A 40 -2.53 -2.31 -12.91
CA ILE A 40 -3.61 -2.77 -12.04
C ILE A 40 -3.42 -2.28 -10.60
N ASN A 41 -2.17 -2.26 -10.13
CA ASN A 41 -1.86 -1.86 -8.76
C ASN A 41 -1.60 -0.34 -8.63
N ASP A 42 -1.78 0.43 -9.71
CA ASP A 42 -1.53 1.86 -9.77
C ASP A 42 -0.11 2.23 -9.30
N VAL A 43 0.94 1.54 -9.75
CA VAL A 43 2.34 1.82 -9.36
C VAL A 43 3.26 1.99 -10.56
N GLU A 44 2.70 2.38 -11.70
CA GLU A 44 3.44 2.57 -12.95
C GLU A 44 4.54 3.64 -12.82
N ASP A 45 4.27 4.74 -12.11
CA ASP A 45 5.23 5.82 -11.85
C ASP A 45 6.50 5.33 -11.12
N PHE A 46 6.32 4.53 -10.07
CA PHE A 46 7.44 3.93 -9.33
C PHE A 46 8.20 2.92 -10.20
N ILE A 47 7.50 2.09 -10.98
CA ILE A 47 8.15 1.10 -11.86
C ILE A 47 8.96 1.79 -12.96
N ILE A 48 8.40 2.82 -13.61
CA ILE A 48 9.10 3.63 -14.63
C ILE A 48 10.34 4.28 -14.01
N SER A 49 10.21 4.89 -12.83
CA SER A 49 11.35 5.47 -12.11
C SER A 49 12.43 4.42 -11.85
N GLY A 50 12.04 3.23 -11.39
CA GLY A 50 12.96 2.11 -11.16
C GLY A 50 13.66 1.62 -12.43
N ILE A 51 12.95 1.61 -13.57
CA ILE A 51 13.54 1.28 -14.88
C ILE A 51 14.59 2.32 -15.26
N ILE A 52 14.29 3.61 -15.15
CA ILE A 52 15.23 4.69 -15.46
C ILE A 52 16.49 4.60 -14.58
N TYR A 53 16.32 4.38 -13.27
CA TYR A 53 17.46 4.25 -12.35
C TYR A 53 18.29 2.99 -12.61
N SER A 54 17.66 1.89 -13.04
CA SER A 54 18.37 0.64 -13.33
C SER A 54 19.08 0.64 -14.69
N ASP A 55 18.52 1.27 -15.71
CA ASP A 55 19.12 1.38 -17.05
C ASP A 55 20.45 2.16 -17.01
N ASN A 56 20.54 3.19 -16.16
CA ASN A 56 21.80 3.90 -15.88
C ASN A 56 22.90 3.01 -15.27
N SER A 57 22.57 1.82 -14.78
CA SER A 57 23.48 0.91 -14.08
C SER A 57 23.71 -0.44 -14.77
N SER A 58 22.83 -0.87 -15.68
CA SER A 58 22.89 -2.21 -16.30
C SER A 58 22.75 -2.15 -17.82
N ASN A 59 23.84 -2.41 -18.54
CA ASN A 59 23.84 -2.59 -19.98
C ASN A 59 22.89 -3.74 -20.41
N ASN A 60 21.87 -3.42 -21.22
CA ASN A 60 21.12 -4.34 -22.12
C ASN A 60 20.12 -5.35 -21.54
N ILE A 61 19.69 -5.26 -20.28
CA ILE A 61 18.69 -6.22 -19.72
C ILE A 61 17.25 -5.89 -20.16
N ILE A 62 16.97 -4.63 -20.49
CA ILE A 62 15.61 -4.14 -20.80
C ILE A 62 15.42 -4.06 -22.33
N PRO A 63 14.36 -4.67 -22.89
CA PRO A 63 14.09 -4.58 -24.33
C PRO A 63 13.87 -3.14 -24.79
N THR A 64 14.49 -2.75 -25.91
CA THR A 64 14.45 -1.40 -26.50
C THR A 64 13.03 -0.90 -26.82
N LYS A 65 12.11 -1.81 -27.12
CA LYS A 65 10.71 -1.48 -27.37
C LYS A 65 10.00 -0.98 -26.11
N ILE A 66 10.38 -1.50 -24.94
CA ILE A 66 9.84 -1.07 -23.65
C ILE A 66 10.40 0.30 -23.28
N THR A 67 11.70 0.54 -23.43
CA THR A 67 12.32 1.85 -23.16
C THR A 67 11.72 2.94 -24.05
N ASN A 68 11.43 2.64 -25.32
CA ASN A 68 10.77 3.60 -26.22
C ASN A 68 9.34 3.95 -25.76
N SER A 69 8.54 2.95 -25.37
CA SER A 69 7.19 3.20 -24.84
C SER A 69 7.18 4.00 -23.53
N ILE A 70 8.23 3.83 -22.72
CA ILE A 70 8.43 4.59 -21.49
C ILE A 70 8.81 6.04 -21.82
N ASN A 71 9.71 6.26 -22.77
CA ASN A 71 10.07 7.62 -23.20
C ASN A 71 8.85 8.37 -23.76
N GLU A 72 8.02 7.73 -24.60
CA GLU A 72 6.76 8.31 -25.10
C GLU A 72 5.77 8.67 -23.98
N THR A 73 5.68 7.85 -22.93
CA THR A 73 4.83 8.13 -21.76
C THR A 73 5.41 9.22 -20.85
N ILE A 74 6.72 9.41 -20.82
CA ILE A 74 7.38 10.53 -20.13
C ILE A 74 7.13 11.85 -20.85
N TYR A 75 7.33 11.90 -22.18
CA TYR A 75 7.13 13.11 -22.98
C TYR A 75 5.68 13.60 -23.02
N SER A 76 4.70 12.72 -22.83
CA SER A 76 3.29 13.07 -22.74
C SER A 76 2.84 13.47 -21.32
N ASN A 77 3.57 13.06 -20.28
CA ASN A 77 3.23 13.30 -18.86
C ASN A 77 4.18 14.29 -18.15
N THR A 78 4.89 15.14 -18.90
CA THR A 78 5.87 16.13 -18.39
C THR A 78 5.33 17.08 -17.31
N THR A 79 4.02 17.09 -17.04
CA THR A 79 3.35 17.81 -15.94
C THR A 79 3.13 17.00 -14.65
N ARG A 80 3.54 15.72 -14.57
CA ARG A 80 3.33 14.85 -13.38
C ARG A 80 4.61 14.32 -12.72
N ILE A 81 5.78 14.57 -13.31
CA ILE A 81 7.09 14.17 -12.77
C ILE A 81 7.73 15.35 -12.03
N THR A 82 6.97 16.02 -11.18
CA THR A 82 7.56 16.77 -10.07
C THR A 82 7.73 15.80 -8.92
N PRO A 83 8.82 15.86 -8.14
CA PRO A 83 8.89 15.15 -6.88
C PRO A 83 7.63 15.52 -6.10
N LYS A 84 6.76 14.55 -5.83
CA LYS A 84 5.52 14.71 -5.06
C LYS A 84 5.83 15.02 -3.58
N ASP A 85 6.90 15.75 -3.31
CA ASP A 85 7.48 15.97 -1.99
C ASP A 85 6.50 16.66 -1.02
N ASP A 86 5.63 17.51 -1.56
CA ASP A 86 4.57 18.20 -0.81
C ASP A 86 3.27 17.38 -0.67
N GLN A 87 2.99 16.46 -1.60
CA GLN A 87 1.80 15.60 -1.53
C GLN A 87 1.90 14.58 -0.38
N TYR A 88 3.12 14.08 -0.10
CA TYR A 88 3.35 13.21 1.05
C TYR A 88 3.27 13.94 2.41
N ARG A 89 3.38 15.28 2.41
CA ARG A 89 3.24 16.09 3.62
C ARG A 89 1.78 16.44 3.93
N GLN A 90 0.95 16.58 2.91
CA GLN A 90 -0.47 16.95 3.07
C GLN A 90 -1.30 15.74 3.50
N SER A 91 -1.39 15.52 4.81
CA SER A 91 -2.56 14.85 5.38
C SER A 91 -3.80 15.63 4.97
N THR A 92 -4.84 14.95 4.50
CA THR A 92 -6.19 15.50 4.48
C THR A 92 -6.46 16.13 5.85
N LYS A 93 -6.99 17.36 5.89
CA LYS A 93 -7.42 18.01 7.16
C LYS A 93 -8.41 17.13 7.94
N THR A 94 -9.02 16.15 7.29
CA THR A 94 -9.91 15.15 7.87
C THR A 94 -9.13 13.93 8.37
N ILE A 95 -9.30 13.65 9.65
CA ILE A 95 -8.86 12.40 10.29
C ILE A 95 -9.70 11.24 9.76
N ASN A 96 -9.03 10.18 9.36
CA ASN A 96 -9.63 8.95 8.88
C ASN A 96 -10.30 8.20 10.01
N LYS A 97 -11.46 7.62 9.70
CA LYS A 97 -12.30 6.91 10.65
C LYS A 97 -12.29 5.42 10.32
N PHE A 98 -12.30 4.63 11.39
CA PHE A 98 -12.60 3.21 11.34
C PHE A 98 -14.09 3.00 10.99
N SER A 99 -14.42 1.82 10.47
CA SER A 99 -15.82 1.36 10.40
C SER A 99 -16.37 1.09 11.81
N ASN A 100 -15.49 0.72 12.76
CA ASN A 100 -15.91 0.46 14.14
C ASN A 100 -16.06 1.74 14.98
N SER A 101 -17.27 2.00 15.50
CA SER A 101 -17.57 3.16 16.35
C SER A 101 -16.80 3.19 17.68
N TYR A 102 -16.53 2.04 18.30
CA TYR A 102 -15.74 1.98 19.54
C TYR A 102 -14.28 2.39 19.31
N LEU A 103 -13.68 1.97 18.20
CA LEU A 103 -12.34 2.42 17.80
C LEU A 103 -12.34 3.91 17.49
N ASN A 104 -13.37 4.43 16.82
CA ASN A 104 -13.50 5.88 16.57
C ASN A 104 -13.59 6.71 17.86
N LYS A 105 -14.31 6.24 18.89
CA LYS A 105 -14.35 6.92 20.20
C LYS A 105 -12.95 7.01 20.83
N LYS A 106 -12.17 5.92 20.75
CA LYS A 106 -10.78 5.90 21.25
C LYS A 106 -9.87 6.80 20.43
N LEU A 107 -9.99 6.76 19.11
CA LEU A 107 -9.23 7.62 18.20
C LEU A 107 -9.48 9.10 18.50
N ASN A 108 -10.75 9.49 18.63
CA ASN A 108 -11.12 10.86 18.96
C ASN A 108 -10.56 11.28 20.33
N ARG A 109 -10.54 10.39 21.32
CA ARG A 109 -9.92 10.66 22.63
C ARG A 109 -8.41 10.85 22.53
N ILE A 110 -7.71 10.01 21.76
CA ILE A 110 -6.27 10.14 21.51
C ILE A 110 -5.97 11.51 20.90
N ILE A 111 -6.70 11.86 19.84
CA ILE A 111 -6.49 13.11 19.11
C ILE A 111 -6.83 14.32 19.97
N TYR A 112 -7.94 14.28 20.70
CA TYR A 112 -8.30 15.33 21.63
C TYR A 112 -7.19 15.55 22.67
N ASN A 113 -6.71 14.47 23.31
CA ASN A 113 -5.65 14.56 24.30
C ASN A 113 -4.34 15.10 23.71
N GLU A 114 -3.97 14.66 22.51
CA GLU A 114 -2.73 15.09 21.87
C GLU A 114 -2.79 16.57 21.46
N ILE A 115 -3.91 17.05 20.91
CA ILE A 115 -4.10 18.47 20.54
C ILE A 115 -4.03 19.40 21.76
N HIS A 116 -4.41 18.92 22.94
CA HIS A 116 -4.37 19.70 24.19
C HIS A 116 -3.11 19.41 25.02
N SER A 117 -2.17 18.64 24.48
CA SER A 117 -0.90 18.36 25.16
C SER A 117 0.10 19.49 24.95
N ILE A 118 0.93 19.76 25.95
CA ILE A 118 1.99 20.78 25.86
C ILE A 118 2.98 20.41 24.75
N ASP A 119 3.34 19.12 24.66
CA ASP A 119 4.24 18.57 23.65
C ASP A 119 3.47 17.96 22.46
N THR A 120 2.63 18.76 21.80
CA THR A 120 1.81 18.29 20.67
C THR A 120 2.68 17.88 19.47
N SER A 121 2.57 16.63 19.04
CA SER A 121 3.26 16.11 17.85
C SER A 121 2.31 15.95 16.66
N VAL A 122 2.29 16.96 15.79
CA VAL A 122 1.47 16.98 14.55
C VAL A 122 1.91 15.88 13.58
N ASP A 123 3.21 15.63 13.48
CA ASP A 123 3.76 14.56 12.63
C ASP A 123 3.31 13.17 13.12
N SER A 124 3.22 12.96 14.44
CA SER A 124 2.70 11.69 15.00
C SER A 124 1.21 11.50 14.73
N ILE A 125 0.39 12.55 14.83
CA ILE A 125 -1.03 12.49 14.44
C ILE A 125 -1.15 12.15 12.96
N THR A 126 -0.34 12.79 12.12
CA THR A 126 -0.32 12.55 10.67
C THR A 126 0.07 11.10 10.35
N PHE A 127 1.10 10.59 11.03
CA PHE A 127 1.52 9.20 10.89
C PHE A 127 0.45 8.20 11.33
N LEU A 128 -0.23 8.46 12.45
CA LEU A 128 -1.35 7.65 12.90
C LEU A 128 -2.47 7.65 11.84
N ASN A 129 -2.79 8.82 11.29
CA ASN A 129 -3.81 8.96 10.26
C ASN A 129 -3.48 8.15 9.00
N ARG A 130 -2.24 8.23 8.53
CA ARG A 130 -1.72 7.43 7.41
C ARG A 130 -1.71 5.94 7.70
N SER A 131 -1.44 5.54 8.95
CA SER A 131 -1.49 4.13 9.37
C SER A 131 -2.90 3.58 9.30
N ILE A 132 -3.90 4.37 9.69
CA ILE A 132 -5.33 4.01 9.60
C ILE A 132 -5.75 3.83 8.14
N ASP A 133 -5.37 4.75 7.25
CA ASP A 133 -5.63 4.61 5.80
C ASP A 133 -4.98 3.37 5.23
N ASN A 134 -3.71 3.14 5.56
CA ASN A 134 -2.97 1.98 5.09
C ASN A 134 -3.68 0.68 5.52
N ILE A 135 -4.10 0.58 6.78
CA ILE A 135 -4.86 -0.58 7.27
C ILE A 135 -6.20 -0.70 6.57
N LYS A 136 -6.94 0.39 6.38
CA LYS A 136 -8.25 0.38 5.72
C LYS A 136 -8.14 -0.13 4.29
N ASN A 137 -7.15 0.35 3.54
CA ASN A 137 -6.91 -0.08 2.16
C ASN A 137 -6.46 -1.54 2.11
N LEU A 138 -5.61 -1.99 3.04
CA LEU A 138 -5.25 -3.40 3.20
C LEU A 138 -6.48 -4.30 3.43
N LEU A 139 -7.39 -3.87 4.31
CA LEU A 139 -8.61 -4.62 4.64
C LEU A 139 -9.65 -4.59 3.51
N SER A 140 -9.75 -3.49 2.75
CA SER A 140 -10.74 -3.34 1.67
C SER A 140 -10.55 -4.30 0.48
N ALA A 141 -9.45 -5.07 0.46
CA ALA A 141 -9.09 -6.01 -0.61
C ALA A 141 -8.84 -5.35 -2.00
N ASN A 142 -8.71 -4.03 -2.05
CA ASN A 142 -8.33 -3.27 -3.23
C ASN A 142 -6.80 -3.27 -3.44
N SER A 143 -6.30 -2.56 -4.46
CA SER A 143 -4.86 -2.35 -4.65
C SER A 143 -4.26 -1.70 -3.40
N TYR A 144 -3.42 -2.44 -2.66
CA TYR A 144 -2.77 -1.98 -1.43
C TYR A 144 -1.32 -1.53 -1.67
N ILE A 145 -0.72 -1.92 -2.79
CA ILE A 145 0.72 -1.78 -2.99
C ILE A 145 1.14 -0.31 -3.06
N ARG A 146 0.36 0.55 -3.73
CA ARG A 146 0.63 1.99 -3.73
C ARG A 146 0.66 2.52 -2.31
N ASP A 147 -0.38 2.28 -1.51
CA ASP A 147 -0.46 2.79 -0.14
C ASP A 147 0.69 2.29 0.74
N LEU A 148 1.10 1.02 0.58
CA LEU A 148 2.24 0.46 1.30
C LEU A 148 3.55 1.16 0.92
N VAL A 149 3.77 1.42 -0.37
CA VAL A 149 4.97 2.11 -0.86
C VAL A 149 4.98 3.55 -0.37
N GLU A 150 3.88 4.29 -0.52
CA GLU A 150 3.77 5.67 -0.06
C GLU A 150 3.92 5.80 1.46
N TYR A 151 3.40 4.83 2.20
CA TYR A 151 3.61 4.73 3.65
C TYR A 151 5.09 4.51 4.00
N GLY A 152 5.79 3.63 3.27
CA GLY A 152 7.23 3.44 3.43
C GLY A 152 8.04 4.69 3.10
N ILE A 153 7.68 5.42 2.03
CA ILE A 153 8.34 6.67 1.62
C ILE A 153 8.20 7.71 2.75
N TYR A 154 6.99 7.82 3.31
CA TYR A 154 6.72 8.71 4.44
C TYR A 154 7.56 8.34 5.65
N LEU A 155 7.66 7.05 5.98
CA LEU A 155 8.44 6.57 7.12
C LEU A 155 9.93 6.91 6.99
N ARG A 156 10.55 6.73 5.81
CA ARG A 156 11.95 7.10 5.59
C ARG A 156 12.20 8.61 5.60
N LYS A 157 11.24 9.39 5.10
CA LYS A 157 11.39 10.86 4.99
C LYS A 157 11.11 11.60 6.30
N TYR A 158 10.14 11.13 7.08
CA TYR A 158 9.62 11.83 8.27
C TYR A 158 9.76 11.02 9.57
N GLY A 159 10.35 9.83 9.53
CA GLY A 159 10.58 8.96 10.69
C GLY A 159 11.20 9.69 11.88
N ASN A 160 12.18 10.54 11.63
CA ASN A 160 12.88 11.31 12.66
C ASN A 160 12.02 12.36 13.40
N LYS A 161 10.86 12.73 12.86
CA LYS A 161 9.94 13.72 13.48
C LYS A 161 8.81 13.06 14.26
N ILE A 162 8.66 11.74 14.13
CA ILE A 162 7.57 10.99 14.73
C ILE A 162 7.99 10.54 16.13
N ASP A 163 7.12 10.79 17.11
CA ASP A 163 7.28 10.25 18.46
C ASP A 163 6.76 8.82 18.48
N PHE A 164 7.65 7.86 18.24
CA PHE A 164 7.29 6.46 18.18
C PHE A 164 6.82 5.86 19.51
N VAL A 165 7.17 6.48 20.65
CA VAL A 165 6.68 6.04 21.97
C VAL A 165 5.18 6.36 22.09
N LYS A 166 4.76 7.54 21.64
CA LYS A 166 3.33 7.87 21.53
C LYS A 166 2.61 6.97 20.54
N ILE A 167 3.19 6.76 19.36
CA ILE A 167 2.61 5.89 18.33
C ILE A 167 2.37 4.48 18.86
N ASP A 168 3.35 3.85 19.51
CA ASP A 168 3.19 2.49 20.04
C ASP A 168 2.03 2.41 21.06
N ASN A 169 1.93 3.39 21.95
CA ASN A 169 0.82 3.50 22.89
C ASN A 169 -0.55 3.66 22.18
N TRP A 170 -0.61 4.44 21.11
CA TRP A 170 -1.85 4.64 20.34
C TRP A 170 -2.24 3.39 19.55
N ILE A 171 -1.29 2.72 18.90
CA ILE A 171 -1.50 1.45 18.20
C ILE A 171 -2.03 0.40 19.19
N ASN A 172 -1.44 0.32 20.38
CA ASN A 172 -1.90 -0.57 21.47
C ASN A 172 -3.34 -0.26 21.90
N THR A 173 -3.65 1.02 22.08
CA THR A 173 -4.98 1.50 22.50
C THR A 173 -6.07 1.16 21.47
N LEU A 174 -5.72 1.32 20.19
CA LEU A 174 -6.58 1.05 19.03
C LEU A 174 -6.59 -0.43 18.60
N LYS A 175 -5.83 -1.29 19.29
CA LYS A 175 -5.72 -2.74 19.00
C LYS A 175 -5.18 -3.04 17.59
N MET A 176 -4.32 -2.18 17.07
CA MET A 176 -3.72 -2.31 15.72
C MET A 176 -2.37 -3.04 15.71
N ASN A 177 -1.85 -3.49 16.86
CA ASN A 177 -0.49 -4.04 16.96
C ASN A 177 -0.19 -5.15 15.95
N LYS A 178 -1.09 -6.14 15.85
CA LYS A 178 -0.87 -7.31 14.99
C LYS A 178 -0.90 -6.95 13.51
N ILE A 179 -1.81 -6.06 13.10
CA ILE A 179 -1.90 -5.62 11.69
C ILE A 179 -0.75 -4.69 11.33
N MET A 180 -0.35 -3.78 12.22
CA MET A 180 0.84 -2.93 12.02
C MET A 180 2.12 -3.76 11.95
N ASN A 181 2.23 -4.81 12.78
CA ASN A 181 3.35 -5.74 12.67
C ASN A 181 3.37 -6.46 11.31
N LEU A 182 2.21 -6.80 10.74
CA LEU A 182 2.12 -7.35 9.38
C LEU A 182 2.58 -6.33 8.32
N VAL A 183 2.17 -5.06 8.44
CA VAL A 183 2.67 -3.96 7.57
C VAL A 183 4.19 -3.85 7.66
N GLY A 184 4.75 -3.88 8.87
CA GLY A 184 6.20 -3.87 9.11
C GLY A 184 6.92 -5.05 8.44
N ILE A 185 6.35 -6.25 8.53
CA ILE A 185 6.91 -7.43 7.84
C ILE A 185 6.88 -7.25 6.32
N TYR A 186 5.83 -6.63 5.75
CA TYR A 186 5.80 -6.35 4.32
C TYR A 186 6.94 -5.41 3.90
N LEU A 187 7.17 -4.34 4.65
CA LEU A 187 8.25 -3.39 4.41
C LEU A 187 9.63 -4.04 4.50
N ILE A 188 9.89 -4.83 5.56
CA ILE A 188 11.17 -5.53 5.74
C ILE A 188 11.40 -6.55 4.63
N LYS A 189 10.42 -7.44 4.40
CA LYS A 189 10.60 -8.59 3.51
C LYS A 189 10.67 -8.21 2.03
N PHE A 190 9.93 -7.19 1.60
CA PHE A 190 9.79 -6.86 0.18
C PHE A 190 10.51 -5.56 -0.23
N PHE A 191 10.76 -4.64 0.71
CA PHE A 191 11.36 -3.34 0.41
C PHE A 191 12.66 -3.08 1.19
N ASN A 192 13.21 -4.12 1.81
CA ASN A 192 14.53 -4.11 2.45
C ASN A 192 14.66 -3.00 3.50
N PHE A 193 13.61 -2.77 4.30
CA PHE A 193 13.65 -1.92 5.48
C PHE A 193 14.41 -2.62 6.61
N ASP A 194 15.19 -1.84 7.35
CA ASP A 194 15.82 -2.35 8.56
C ASP A 194 14.81 -2.44 9.70
N THR A 195 15.02 -3.36 10.63
CA THR A 195 14.16 -3.51 11.81
C THR A 195 14.16 -2.26 12.69
N SER A 196 15.24 -1.46 12.67
CA SER A 196 15.34 -0.18 13.38
C SER A 196 14.54 0.94 12.74
N GLU A 197 14.24 0.85 11.43
CA GLU A 197 13.41 1.84 10.73
C GLU A 197 11.92 1.70 11.04
N ILE A 198 11.52 0.58 11.67
CA ILE A 198 10.12 0.25 11.95
C ILE A 198 9.90 0.06 13.46
N PRO A 199 9.72 1.14 14.23
CA PRO A 199 9.71 1.05 15.69
C PRO A 199 8.52 0.30 16.28
N PHE A 200 7.43 0.15 15.52
CA PHE A 200 6.24 -0.63 15.90
C PHE A 200 6.35 -2.12 15.55
N TYR A 201 7.44 -2.55 14.91
CA TYR A 201 7.69 -3.97 14.63
C TYR A 201 8.16 -4.69 15.89
N ASN A 202 7.51 -5.79 16.24
CA ASN A 202 7.91 -6.64 17.36
C ASN A 202 8.04 -8.10 16.91
N ASN A 203 9.29 -8.60 16.93
CA ASN A 203 9.65 -9.96 16.54
C ASN A 203 9.01 -11.06 17.42
N GLN A 204 8.51 -10.71 18.62
CA GLN A 204 7.80 -11.65 19.50
C GLN A 204 6.47 -12.12 18.91
N ASN A 205 5.84 -11.30 18.05
CA ASN A 205 4.68 -11.69 17.28
C ASN A 205 5.13 -12.58 16.12
N LYS A 206 5.43 -13.85 16.42
CA LYS A 206 5.89 -14.88 15.46
C LYS A 206 4.81 -15.17 14.40
N ILE A 207 4.60 -14.25 13.48
CA ILE A 207 3.92 -14.53 12.22
C ILE A 207 4.90 -15.39 11.44
N LYS A 208 4.52 -16.60 11.04
CA LYS A 208 5.37 -17.49 10.22
C LYS A 208 5.70 -16.76 8.91
N THR A 209 6.89 -16.17 8.84
CA THR A 209 7.33 -15.29 7.75
C THR A 209 7.38 -15.97 6.39
N GLY A 210 7.47 -17.32 6.37
CA GLY A 210 7.50 -18.14 5.16
C GLY A 210 6.24 -18.08 4.30
N GLU A 211 5.06 -17.83 4.87
CA GLU A 211 3.77 -17.92 4.14
C GLU A 211 3.22 -16.55 3.69
N ILE A 212 3.85 -15.45 4.11
CA ILE A 212 3.36 -14.11 3.85
C ILE A 212 3.65 -13.74 2.38
N LYS A 213 2.58 -13.71 1.58
CA LYS A 213 2.56 -13.21 0.20
C LYS A 213 2.17 -11.74 0.19
N LEU A 214 2.88 -10.95 -0.63
CA LEU A 214 2.54 -9.56 -0.91
C LEU A 214 1.11 -9.52 -1.50
N PRO A 215 0.20 -8.69 -0.97
CA PRO A 215 -1.18 -8.58 -1.47
C PRO A 215 -1.22 -7.82 -2.80
N LEU A 216 -0.79 -8.48 -3.86
CA LEU A 216 -0.86 -7.99 -5.23
C LEU A 216 -2.23 -8.29 -5.82
N ASN A 217 -2.81 -7.30 -6.47
CA ASN A 217 -3.95 -7.56 -7.34
C ASN A 217 -3.44 -8.07 -8.69
N LEU A 218 -3.77 -9.33 -9.00
CA LEU A 218 -3.39 -10.01 -10.24
C LEU A 218 -4.57 -10.15 -11.22
N LYS A 219 -5.79 -9.83 -10.78
CA LYS A 219 -6.98 -9.87 -11.63
C LYS A 219 -7.21 -8.47 -12.16
N ALA A 220 -7.48 -8.35 -13.45
CA ALA A 220 -8.05 -7.13 -14.00
C ALA A 220 -9.22 -6.69 -13.11
N LYS A 221 -9.38 -5.39 -12.85
CA LYS A 221 -10.74 -4.88 -12.67
C LYS A 221 -11.52 -5.40 -13.88
N SER A 222 -12.48 -6.29 -13.64
CA SER A 222 -13.50 -6.58 -14.63
C SER A 222 -14.38 -5.34 -14.75
N GLU A 223 -13.83 -4.24 -15.27
CA GLU A 223 -14.62 -3.15 -15.83
C GLU A 223 -15.15 -3.70 -17.16
N ASP A 224 -16.40 -4.13 -17.11
CA ASP A 224 -17.39 -4.00 -18.17
C ASP A 224 -16.99 -4.53 -19.56
N LYS A 225 -17.04 -5.85 -19.69
CA LYS A 225 -17.44 -6.52 -20.95
C LYS A 225 -18.62 -7.47 -20.72
N MET A 226 -19.60 -7.07 -19.92
CA MET A 226 -20.95 -7.64 -20.05
C MET A 226 -21.74 -6.71 -20.96
N ASN A 227 -22.22 -7.25 -22.09
CA ASN A 227 -23.08 -6.53 -23.02
C ASN A 227 -24.24 -5.90 -22.24
N GLU A 228 -24.61 -4.65 -22.54
CA GLU A 228 -25.66 -3.90 -21.82
C GLU A 228 -26.98 -4.70 -21.71
N THR A 229 -27.28 -5.53 -22.71
CA THR A 229 -28.42 -6.46 -22.73
C THR A 229 -28.37 -7.55 -21.65
N GLN A 230 -27.19 -7.98 -21.20
CA GLN A 230 -27.04 -8.92 -20.07
C GLN A 230 -27.12 -8.22 -18.70
N LYS A 231 -26.78 -6.93 -18.62
CA LYS A 231 -26.94 -6.12 -17.39
C LYS A 231 -28.42 -5.91 -17.06
N GLU A 232 -29.28 -5.68 -18.06
CA GLU A 232 -30.72 -5.51 -17.85
C GLU A 232 -31.41 -6.79 -17.35
N ILE A 233 -31.11 -7.95 -17.96
CA ILE A 233 -31.70 -9.25 -17.55
C ILE A 233 -31.24 -9.63 -16.12
N ASN A 234 -29.99 -9.36 -15.77
CA ASN A 234 -29.44 -9.67 -14.45
C ASN A 234 -29.88 -8.70 -13.34
N ASN A 235 -30.40 -7.50 -13.68
CA ASN A 235 -30.93 -6.56 -12.70
C ASN A 235 -32.38 -6.86 -12.30
N LEU A 236 -33.12 -7.64 -13.09
CA LEU A 236 -34.51 -8.05 -12.81
C LEU A 236 -34.61 -9.24 -11.86
N ILE A 237 -33.56 -10.06 -11.78
CA ILE A 237 -33.38 -11.07 -10.74
C ILE A 237 -32.65 -10.37 -9.60
N CYS A 238 -33.19 -10.40 -8.38
CA CYS A 238 -32.60 -9.74 -7.20
C CYS A 238 -31.12 -10.14 -6.99
N ASN A 239 -30.20 -9.43 -7.65
CA ASN A 239 -28.77 -9.63 -7.50
C ASN A 239 -28.36 -8.92 -6.23
N ILE A 240 -28.54 -9.61 -5.10
CA ILE A 240 -27.89 -9.22 -3.85
C ILE A 240 -26.37 -9.26 -4.15
N PRO A 241 -25.67 -8.12 -4.14
CA PRO A 241 -24.24 -8.11 -4.41
C PRO A 241 -23.55 -9.02 -3.40
N LYS A 242 -22.74 -9.96 -3.86
CA LYS A 242 -21.99 -10.86 -2.96
C LYS A 242 -21.09 -9.99 -2.07
N PRO A 243 -21.15 -10.12 -0.74
CA PRO A 243 -20.31 -9.31 0.14
C PRO A 243 -18.84 -9.63 -0.10
N ASN A 244 -18.00 -8.60 -0.13
CA ASN A 244 -16.56 -8.77 -0.25
C ASN A 244 -16.00 -9.50 0.99
N THR A 245 -15.54 -10.73 0.81
CA THR A 245 -14.99 -11.57 1.89
C THR A 245 -13.46 -11.53 1.97
N GLY A 246 -12.79 -10.79 1.07
CA GLY A 246 -11.33 -10.75 0.99
C GLY A 246 -10.65 -10.26 2.28
N MET A 247 -11.32 -9.38 3.03
CA MET A 247 -10.84 -8.86 4.32
C MET A 247 -10.65 -9.94 5.40
N PHE A 248 -11.40 -11.06 5.34
CA PHE A 248 -11.33 -12.10 6.38
C PHE A 248 -9.97 -12.78 6.44
N LYS A 249 -9.17 -12.69 5.37
CA LYS A 249 -7.74 -13.05 5.39
C LYS A 249 -6.98 -12.34 6.53
N TYR A 250 -7.42 -11.15 6.91
CA TYR A 250 -6.80 -10.32 7.95
C TYR A 250 -7.49 -10.39 9.31
N PHE A 251 -8.52 -11.24 9.47
CA PHE A 251 -9.31 -11.33 10.70
C PHE A 251 -8.47 -11.65 11.94
N SER A 252 -7.47 -12.53 11.81
CA SER A 252 -6.56 -12.89 12.92
C SER A 252 -5.67 -11.72 13.38
N PHE A 253 -5.46 -10.73 12.51
CA PHE A 253 -4.64 -9.55 12.77
C PHE A 253 -5.49 -8.38 13.28
N PHE A 254 -6.70 -8.16 12.76
CA PHE A 254 -7.56 -7.05 13.21
C PHE A 254 -9.06 -7.39 13.20
N PRO A 255 -9.55 -8.17 14.17
CA PRO A 255 -10.90 -8.73 14.12
C PRO A 255 -11.99 -7.65 14.27
N LEU A 256 -11.82 -6.69 15.17
CA LEU A 256 -12.81 -5.64 15.43
C LEU A 256 -13.15 -4.85 14.17
N GLU A 257 -12.14 -4.40 13.45
CA GLU A 257 -12.34 -3.62 12.23
C GLU A 257 -12.82 -4.49 11.07
N THR A 258 -12.28 -5.71 10.93
CA THR A 258 -12.68 -6.65 9.88
C THR A 258 -14.18 -6.99 9.98
N THR A 259 -14.69 -7.25 11.18
CA THR A 259 -16.13 -7.50 11.39
C THR A 259 -16.96 -6.25 11.12
N SER A 260 -16.52 -5.07 11.54
CA SER A 260 -17.25 -3.83 11.28
C SER A 260 -17.30 -3.49 9.79
N ILE A 261 -16.21 -3.69 9.04
CA ILE A 261 -16.20 -3.53 7.57
C ILE A 261 -17.16 -4.53 6.91
N PHE A 262 -17.21 -5.78 7.38
CA PHE A 262 -18.17 -6.76 6.88
C PHE A 262 -19.60 -6.31 7.05
N PHE A 263 -19.96 -5.89 8.25
CA PHE A 263 -21.31 -5.43 8.53
C PHE A 263 -21.65 -4.15 7.76
N SER A 264 -20.71 -3.20 7.62
CA SER A 264 -20.94 -2.00 6.81
C SER A 264 -21.03 -2.27 5.30
N ASN A 265 -20.56 -3.42 4.82
CA ASN A 265 -20.71 -3.82 3.42
C ASN A 265 -22.00 -4.61 3.18
N ILE A 266 -22.67 -5.07 4.23
CA ILE A 266 -23.92 -5.86 4.16
C ILE A 266 -25.15 -4.98 4.41
N PHE A 267 -25.04 -4.07 5.37
CA PHE A 267 -26.10 -3.14 5.79
C PHE A 267 -25.81 -1.74 5.24
#